data_AF-A0A1X2GN99-F1
#
_entry.id   AF-A0A1X2GN99-F1
#
_cell.length_a   1.000
_cell.length_b   1.000
_cell.length_c   1.000
_cell.angle_alpha   90.00
_cell.angle_beta   90.00
_cell.angle_gamma   90.00
#
_symmetry.space_group_name_H-M   'P 1'
#
loop_
_entity.id
_entity.type
_entity.pdbx_description
1 polymer ?
#
loop_
_entity_poly.entity_id
_entity_poly.type
_entity_poly.pdbx_seq_one_letter_code
_entity_poly.pdbx_strand_id
1 'polypeptide(L)'
;LFVPGTNTYLVGKGNRKILIDAGEGEDGYLSLLKESLKSISPDAYISDILITHCHHDHWRGVPDILSSELNDSVLPIRVHKFPLDKSGQDHHNHMDFFPRNIELEDLHDHQVFYLDNDIELEEQSDNLTTTTLHVMHTPGHAEDHCCFWLEEEKVVFTGDCVLGHGYVVFNELDD
;
A
#
# COMPACT_ATOMS: atom_id res chain seq x y z
N LEU A 1 19.09 -8.66 -15.71
CA LEU A 1 18.22 -9.68 -15.10
C LEU A 1 16.83 -9.11 -15.12
N PHE A 2 15.86 -9.86 -15.62
CA PHE A 2 14.45 -9.47 -15.63
C PHE A 2 13.93 -9.69 -14.21
N VAL A 3 13.60 -8.63 -13.49
CA VAL A 3 12.83 -8.76 -12.24
C VAL A 3 11.39 -9.01 -12.70
N PRO A 4 10.74 -10.13 -12.33
CA PRO A 4 9.32 -10.31 -12.63
C PRO A 4 8.54 -9.16 -11.97
N GLY A 5 7.59 -8.56 -12.71
CA GLY A 5 6.91 -7.33 -12.30
C GLY A 5 6.31 -7.37 -10.90
N THR A 6 6.15 -6.20 -10.31
CA THR A 6 5.79 -6.02 -8.90
C THR A 6 4.37 -6.45 -8.61
N ASN A 7 4.20 -7.28 -7.57
CA ASN A 7 2.89 -7.73 -7.10
C ASN A 7 2.21 -6.61 -6.32
N THR A 8 0.90 -6.47 -6.50
CA THR A 8 0.06 -5.57 -5.71
C THR A 8 -0.99 -6.37 -4.94
N TYR A 9 -1.34 -5.94 -3.72
CA TYR A 9 -2.22 -6.70 -2.84
C TYR A 9 -3.44 -5.88 -2.39
N LEU A 10 -4.64 -6.47 -2.46
CA LEU A 10 -5.85 -5.91 -1.86
C LEU A 10 -6.07 -6.55 -0.49
N VAL A 11 -6.08 -5.74 0.56
CA VAL A 11 -6.21 -6.16 1.96
C VAL A 11 -7.52 -5.62 2.55
N GLY A 12 -8.23 -6.47 3.30
CA GLY A 12 -9.51 -6.15 3.94
C GLY A 12 -10.53 -7.26 3.75
N LYS A 13 -11.29 -7.59 4.80
CA LYS A 13 -12.39 -8.58 4.72
C LYS A 13 -13.69 -7.95 4.23
N GLY A 14 -14.07 -6.77 4.74
CA GLY A 14 -15.27 -6.02 4.32
C GLY A 14 -15.15 -5.34 2.94
N ASN A 15 -16.09 -4.45 2.61
CA ASN A 15 -16.06 -3.71 1.33
C ASN A 15 -14.87 -2.73 1.22
N ARG A 16 -14.44 -2.16 2.35
CA ARG A 16 -13.29 -1.26 2.41
C ARG A 16 -11.99 -2.05 2.20
N LYS A 17 -11.16 -1.62 1.25
CA LYS A 17 -9.85 -2.20 0.95
C LYS A 17 -8.72 -1.20 1.14
N ILE A 18 -7.56 -1.74 1.49
CA ILE A 18 -6.26 -1.10 1.35
C ILE A 18 -5.52 -1.79 0.20
N LEU A 19 -4.97 -1.00 -0.72
CA LEU A 19 -4.09 -1.48 -1.78
C LEU A 19 -2.64 -1.33 -1.32
N ILE A 20 -1.84 -2.39 -1.36
CA ILE A 20 -0.39 -2.35 -1.14
C ILE A 20 0.28 -2.38 -2.51
N ASP A 21 1.03 -1.31 -2.80
CA ASP A 21 1.66 -1.00 -4.09
C ASP A 21 0.67 -0.88 -5.28
N ALA A 22 1.09 -0.17 -6.32
CA ALA A 22 0.28 0.15 -7.51
C ALA A 22 0.94 -0.24 -8.84
N GLY A 23 2.02 -1.04 -8.81
CA GLY A 23 2.69 -1.52 -10.01
C GLY A 23 3.39 -0.42 -10.83
N GLU A 24 3.82 -0.80 -12.04
CA GLU A 24 4.65 0.02 -12.94
C GLU A 24 3.88 1.02 -13.82
N GLY A 25 2.55 1.09 -13.70
CA GLY A 25 1.71 1.92 -14.58
C GLY A 25 1.54 1.33 -15.98
N GLU A 26 1.58 0.00 -16.10
CA GLU A 26 1.41 -0.71 -17.37
C GLU A 26 -0.03 -0.63 -17.89
N ASP A 27 -0.15 -0.57 -19.22
CA ASP A 27 -1.44 -0.57 -19.90
C ASP A 27 -2.27 -1.81 -19.52
N GLY A 28 -3.46 -1.57 -18.96
CA GLY A 28 -4.39 -2.63 -18.54
C GLY A 28 -4.34 -3.00 -17.06
N TYR A 29 -3.32 -2.56 -16.30
CA TYR A 29 -3.27 -2.76 -14.84
C TYR A 29 -4.55 -2.24 -14.16
N LEU A 30 -4.98 -1.01 -14.49
CA LEU A 30 -6.19 -0.41 -13.93
C LEU A 30 -7.45 -1.24 -14.23
N SER A 31 -7.56 -1.81 -15.43
CA SER A 31 -8.70 -2.68 -15.79
C SER A 31 -8.71 -3.94 -14.95
N LEU A 32 -7.54 -4.59 -14.78
CA LEU A 32 -7.41 -5.79 -13.94
C LEU A 32 -7.70 -5.50 -12.47
N LEU A 33 -7.26 -4.35 -11.95
CA LEU A 33 -7.56 -3.91 -10.59
C LEU A 33 -9.07 -3.73 -10.38
N LYS A 34 -9.76 -3.08 -11.32
CA LYS A 34 -11.23 -2.90 -11.30
C LYS A 34 -11.96 -4.24 -11.33
N GLU A 35 -11.54 -5.17 -12.18
CA GLU A 35 -12.11 -6.52 -12.25
C GLU A 35 -11.89 -7.29 -10.94
N SER A 36 -10.69 -7.18 -10.37
CA SER A 36 -10.32 -7.82 -9.11
C SER A 36 -11.18 -7.31 -7.95
N LEU A 37 -11.35 -5.99 -7.81
CA LEU A 37 -12.23 -5.39 -6.80
C LEU A 37 -13.67 -5.89 -6.93
N LYS A 38 -14.24 -5.84 -8.14
CA LYS A 38 -15.62 -6.30 -8.42
C LYS A 38 -15.80 -7.79 -8.13
N SER A 39 -14.77 -8.60 -8.34
CA SER A 39 -14.82 -10.04 -8.06
C SER A 39 -14.88 -10.35 -6.56
N ILE A 40 -14.35 -9.46 -5.71
CA ILE A 40 -14.44 -9.58 -4.25
C ILE A 40 -15.86 -9.21 -3.79
N SER A 41 -16.35 -8.03 -4.18
CA SER A 41 -17.69 -7.54 -3.85
C SER A 41 -18.06 -6.41 -4.83
N PRO A 42 -19.33 -6.29 -5.27
CA PRO A 42 -19.77 -5.18 -6.11
C PRO A 42 -19.61 -3.80 -5.44
N ASP A 43 -19.60 -3.77 -4.11
CA ASP A 43 -19.48 -2.56 -3.30
C ASP A 43 -18.05 -2.35 -2.76
N ALA A 44 -17.08 -3.17 -3.18
CA ALA A 44 -15.70 -3.03 -2.74
C ALA A 44 -15.07 -1.73 -3.27
N TYR A 45 -14.36 -1.02 -2.41
CA TYR A 45 -13.67 0.22 -2.75
C TYR A 45 -12.30 0.30 -2.09
N ILE A 46 -11.37 1.02 -2.72
CA ILE A 46 -10.06 1.30 -2.14
C ILE A 46 -10.19 2.57 -1.31
N SER A 47 -9.72 2.54 -0.07
CA SER A 47 -9.68 3.69 0.82
C SER A 47 -8.28 4.27 0.97
N ASP A 48 -7.28 3.39 0.92
CA ASP A 48 -5.89 3.74 1.13
C ASP A 48 -5.01 2.96 0.14
N ILE A 49 -3.97 3.61 -0.37
CA ILE A 49 -2.86 2.99 -1.08
C ILE A 49 -1.62 3.13 -0.19
N LEU A 50 -0.98 2.02 0.15
CA LEU A 50 0.29 2.02 0.90
C LEU A 50 1.41 1.65 -0.05
N ILE A 51 2.39 2.54 -0.22
CA ILE A 51 3.57 2.29 -1.05
C ILE A 51 4.66 1.72 -0.15
N THR A 52 5.15 0.52 -0.48
CA THR A 52 6.21 -0.16 0.28
C THR A 52 7.49 0.64 0.30
N HIS A 53 7.97 1.12 -0.86
CA HIS A 53 9.21 1.89 -0.99
C HIS A 53 9.29 2.72 -2.29
N CYS A 54 10.37 3.47 -2.49
CA CYS A 54 10.47 4.50 -3.53
C CYS A 54 10.61 4.02 -4.97
N HIS A 55 10.88 2.73 -5.21
CA HIS A 55 11.06 2.24 -6.56
C HIS A 55 9.78 2.36 -7.40
N HIS A 56 9.97 2.71 -8.66
CA HIS A 56 8.91 3.18 -9.55
C HIS A 56 7.86 2.12 -9.86
N ASP A 57 8.26 0.86 -9.83
CA ASP A 57 7.43 -0.32 -9.99
C ASP A 57 6.46 -0.57 -8.84
N HIS A 58 6.53 0.21 -7.76
CA HIS A 58 5.60 0.12 -6.63
C HIS A 58 4.53 1.23 -6.64
N TRP A 59 4.70 2.29 -7.42
CA TRP A 59 3.82 3.47 -7.33
C TRP A 59 3.36 4.07 -8.65
N ARG A 60 3.95 3.71 -9.79
CA ARG A 60 3.62 4.35 -11.07
C ARG A 60 2.17 4.19 -11.51
N GLY A 61 1.44 3.19 -11.03
CA GLY A 61 -0.01 3.07 -11.27
C GLY A 61 -0.88 4.00 -10.42
N VAL A 62 -0.35 4.66 -9.38
CA VAL A 62 -1.13 5.56 -8.50
C VAL A 62 -1.86 6.66 -9.27
N PRO A 63 -1.23 7.41 -10.20
CA PRO A 63 -1.90 8.51 -10.91
C PRO A 63 -3.10 8.04 -11.74
N ASP A 64 -3.01 6.86 -12.35
CA ASP A 64 -4.09 6.27 -13.14
C ASP A 64 -5.25 5.83 -12.25
N ILE A 65 -4.96 5.25 -11.07
CA ILE A 65 -5.99 4.92 -10.08
C ILE A 65 -6.73 6.18 -9.63
N LEU A 66 -5.99 7.22 -9.22
CA LEU A 66 -6.56 8.46 -8.67
C LEU A 66 -7.34 9.29 -9.69
N SER A 67 -7.03 9.15 -10.98
CA SER A 67 -7.76 9.82 -12.08
C SER A 67 -8.94 9.01 -12.61
N SER A 68 -9.13 7.78 -12.12
CA SER A 68 -10.21 6.89 -12.53
C SER A 68 -11.45 6.99 -11.64
N GLU A 69 -12.49 6.26 -12.02
CA GLU A 69 -13.72 6.11 -11.22
C GLU A 69 -13.54 5.34 -9.91
N LEU A 70 -12.35 4.76 -9.65
CA LEU A 70 -12.06 4.15 -8.36
C LEU A 70 -11.87 5.19 -7.25
N ASN A 71 -11.50 6.43 -7.60
CA ASN A 71 -11.29 7.50 -6.64
C ASN A 71 -12.57 8.31 -6.45
N ASP A 72 -13.28 8.05 -5.35
CA ASP A 72 -14.54 8.71 -5.03
C ASP A 72 -14.32 10.16 -4.58
N SER A 73 -15.08 11.11 -5.11
CA SER A 73 -14.92 12.54 -4.78
C SER A 73 -15.40 12.92 -3.38
N VAL A 74 -16.22 12.08 -2.73
CA VAL A 74 -16.73 12.26 -1.36
C VAL A 74 -15.77 11.62 -0.36
N LEU A 75 -15.23 10.45 -0.69
CA LEU A 75 -14.25 9.72 0.11
C LEU A 75 -13.01 9.41 -0.75
N PRO A 76 -12.13 10.39 -0.99
CA PRO A 76 -10.97 10.21 -1.85
C PRO A 76 -9.98 9.20 -1.27
N ILE A 77 -9.32 8.47 -2.15
CA ILE A 77 -8.25 7.53 -1.81
C ILE A 77 -7.08 8.32 -1.22
N ARG A 78 -6.62 7.89 -0.04
CA ARG A 78 -5.40 8.41 0.59
C ARG A 78 -4.20 7.60 0.14
N VAL A 79 -3.08 8.26 -0.15
CA VAL A 79 -1.85 7.58 -0.55
C VAL A 79 -0.83 7.78 0.54
N HIS A 80 -0.23 6.69 1.01
CA HIS A 80 0.66 6.70 2.16
C HIS A 80 2.06 6.25 1.78
N LYS A 81 3.06 6.93 2.35
CA LYS A 81 4.46 6.60 2.17
C LYS A 81 5.25 6.85 3.44
N PHE A 82 6.26 6.02 3.73
CA PHE A 82 7.16 6.31 4.84
C PHE A 82 8.06 7.53 4.53
N PRO A 83 8.14 8.53 5.42
CA PRO A 83 8.97 9.71 5.22
C PRO A 83 10.44 9.48 5.61
N LEU A 84 11.36 10.07 4.85
CA LEU A 84 12.79 10.12 5.22
C LEU A 84 13.21 11.48 5.78
N ASP A 85 12.67 12.58 5.26
CA ASP A 85 12.95 13.92 5.76
C ASP A 85 11.84 14.41 6.70
N LYS A 86 11.88 13.95 7.96
CA LYS A 86 10.87 14.30 8.98
C LYS A 86 10.94 15.76 9.46
N SER A 87 11.91 16.54 8.97
CA SER A 87 12.18 17.90 9.43
C SER A 87 12.02 18.95 8.34
N GLY A 88 12.02 18.52 7.08
CA GLY A 88 11.86 19.36 5.90
C GLY A 88 10.40 19.68 5.59
N GLN A 89 10.22 20.50 4.55
CA GLN A 89 8.88 20.86 4.06
C GLN A 89 8.29 19.78 3.14
N ASP A 90 9.12 18.89 2.60
CA ASP A 90 8.72 17.77 1.74
C ASP A 90 9.33 16.48 2.30
N HIS A 91 8.53 15.78 3.11
CA HIS A 91 8.95 14.56 3.80
C HIS A 91 9.26 13.39 2.84
N HIS A 92 8.78 13.48 1.59
CA HIS A 92 8.90 12.46 0.54
C HIS A 92 9.73 12.96 -0.65
N ASN A 93 10.68 13.86 -0.39
CA ASN A 93 11.61 14.34 -1.42
C ASN A 93 12.40 13.21 -2.12
N HIS A 94 12.58 12.07 -1.44
CA HIS A 94 13.23 10.84 -1.92
C HIS A 94 12.40 10.05 -2.96
N MET A 95 11.11 10.38 -3.13
CA MET A 95 10.26 9.76 -4.15
C MET A 95 10.53 10.39 -5.52
N ASP A 96 11.64 9.97 -6.15
CA ASP A 96 12.06 10.49 -7.45
C ASP A 96 10.95 10.34 -8.51
N PHE A 97 10.66 11.45 -9.19
CA PHE A 97 9.63 11.54 -10.25
C PHE A 97 8.19 11.26 -9.81
N PHE A 98 7.91 11.10 -8.51
CA PHE A 98 6.52 11.01 -8.04
C PHE A 98 5.78 12.33 -8.30
N PRO A 99 4.53 12.30 -8.81
CA PRO A 99 3.81 13.52 -9.16
C PRO A 99 3.52 14.39 -7.93
N ARG A 100 4.12 15.59 -7.88
CA ARG A 100 4.02 16.52 -6.74
C ARG A 100 2.62 17.10 -6.50
N ASN A 101 1.66 16.83 -7.39
CA ASN A 101 0.26 17.20 -7.23
C ASN A 101 -0.57 16.12 -6.50
N ILE A 102 0.02 14.96 -6.21
CA ILE A 102 -0.59 13.92 -5.36
C ILE A 102 0.02 14.08 -3.97
N GLU A 103 -0.85 14.27 -2.98
CA GLU A 103 -0.46 14.35 -1.58
C GLU A 103 -0.15 12.94 -1.04
N LEU A 104 0.95 12.85 -0.27
CA LEU A 104 1.35 11.64 0.42
C LEU A 104 1.18 11.87 1.92
N GLU A 105 0.48 10.95 2.58
CA GLU A 105 0.37 10.89 4.03
C GLU A 105 1.54 10.07 4.61
N ASP A 106 2.11 10.57 5.71
CA ASP A 106 3.22 9.92 6.38
C ASP A 106 2.79 8.58 6.98
N LEU A 107 3.49 7.51 6.61
CA LEU A 107 3.50 6.29 7.40
C LEU A 107 4.38 6.46 8.64
N HIS A 108 3.97 5.81 9.72
CA HIS A 108 4.78 5.71 10.93
C HIS A 108 5.07 4.24 11.26
N ASP A 109 6.26 4.00 11.83
CA ASP A 109 6.59 2.67 12.33
C ASP A 109 5.62 2.29 13.45
N HIS A 110 5.17 1.04 13.44
CA HIS A 110 4.13 0.51 14.33
C HIS A 110 2.75 1.19 14.19
N GLN A 111 2.50 1.96 13.13
CA GLN A 111 1.15 2.42 12.81
C GLN A 111 0.23 1.24 12.54
N VAL A 112 -1.03 1.37 12.95
CA VAL A 112 -2.04 0.33 12.78
C VAL A 112 -3.22 0.87 12.00
N PHE A 113 -3.60 0.18 10.94
CA PHE A 113 -4.82 0.42 10.19
C PHE A 113 -5.89 -0.59 10.62
N TYR A 114 -7.05 -0.07 11.03
CA TYR A 114 -8.25 -0.87 11.29
C TYR A 114 -9.28 -0.59 10.19
N LEU A 115 -9.65 -1.61 9.42
CA LEU A 115 -10.49 -1.41 8.22
C LEU A 115 -11.99 -1.63 8.49
N ASP A 116 -12.32 -2.46 9.49
CA ASP A 116 -13.68 -2.93 9.72
C ASP A 116 -14.37 -2.25 10.94
N ASN A 117 -13.74 -1.21 11.51
CA ASN A 117 -14.27 -0.48 12.67
C ASN A 117 -15.31 0.61 12.31
N ASP A 118 -15.53 0.87 11.03
CA ASP A 118 -16.46 1.91 10.55
C ASP A 118 -17.91 1.40 10.40
N ILE A 119 -18.15 0.11 10.68
CA ILE A 119 -19.50 -0.45 10.77
C ILE A 119 -20.01 -0.08 12.16
N GLU A 120 -21.03 0.78 12.24
CA GLU A 120 -21.88 0.88 13.42
C GLU A 120 -22.33 -0.54 13.76
N LEU A 121 -21.73 -1.11 14.81
CA LEU A 121 -22.00 -2.47 15.23
C LEU A 121 -23.48 -2.55 15.60
N GLU A 122 -24.30 -3.08 14.69
CA GLU A 122 -25.54 -3.72 15.09
C GLU A 122 -25.12 -4.80 16.09
N GLU A 123 -25.41 -4.54 17.36
CA GLU A 123 -25.22 -5.47 18.45
C GLU A 123 -25.80 -6.82 18.02
N GLN A 124 -24.97 -7.87 17.98
CA GLN A 124 -25.27 -9.28 17.65
C GLN A 124 -24.76 -9.81 16.30
N SER A 125 -23.45 -9.75 16.06
CA SER A 125 -22.77 -10.76 15.23
C SER A 125 -21.58 -11.33 16.00
N ASP A 126 -21.63 -12.63 16.31
CA ASP A 126 -20.53 -13.41 16.90
C ASP A 126 -19.32 -13.58 15.96
N ASN A 127 -19.35 -12.98 14.75
CA ASN A 127 -18.29 -12.99 13.76
C ASN A 127 -17.93 -11.56 13.34
N LEU A 128 -17.42 -10.76 14.27
CA LEU A 128 -16.78 -9.49 13.90
C LEU A 128 -15.49 -9.82 13.13
N THR A 129 -15.55 -9.75 11.80
CA THR A 129 -14.36 -9.89 10.96
C THR A 129 -13.56 -8.61 11.08
N THR A 130 -12.52 -8.63 11.91
CA THR A 130 -11.54 -7.54 11.98
C THR A 130 -10.45 -7.76 10.94
N THR A 131 -9.99 -6.66 10.36
CA THR A 131 -8.76 -6.60 9.59
C THR A 131 -7.87 -5.56 10.25
N THR A 132 -6.73 -6.03 10.76
CA THR A 132 -5.72 -5.21 11.43
C THR A 132 -4.40 -5.31 10.67
N LEU A 133 -3.98 -4.20 10.06
CA LEU A 133 -2.75 -4.12 9.28
C LEU A 133 -1.73 -3.24 10.00
N HIS A 134 -0.62 -3.84 10.42
CA HIS A 134 0.49 -3.16 11.09
C HIS A 134 1.54 -2.73 10.08
N VAL A 135 2.03 -1.49 10.22
CA VAL A 135 3.17 -0.96 9.47
C VAL A 135 4.45 -1.29 10.23
N MET A 136 5.45 -1.81 9.51
CA MET A 136 6.79 -2.07 10.06
C MET A 136 7.82 -1.38 9.17
N HIS A 137 8.47 -0.34 9.69
CA HIS A 137 9.61 0.29 9.01
C HIS A 137 10.76 -0.71 8.99
N THR A 138 11.21 -1.05 7.78
CA THR A 138 12.18 -2.12 7.53
C THR A 138 13.23 -1.63 6.54
N PRO A 139 14.03 -0.62 6.92
CA PRO A 139 15.06 -0.06 6.05
C PRO A 139 16.08 -1.13 5.66
N GLY A 140 16.57 -1.08 4.43
CA GLY A 140 17.56 -2.02 3.92
C GLY A 140 17.65 -1.98 2.39
N HIS A 141 16.71 -2.66 1.72
CA HIS A 141 16.57 -2.60 0.25
C HIS A 141 16.35 -1.15 -0.24
N ALA A 142 15.55 -0.39 0.51
CA ALA A 142 15.47 1.05 0.43
C ALA A 142 15.33 1.62 1.86
N GLU A 143 15.84 2.82 2.12
CA GLU A 143 15.80 3.44 3.47
C GLU A 143 14.36 3.70 3.94
N ASP A 144 13.46 3.91 3.00
CA ASP A 144 12.05 4.25 3.20
C ASP A 144 11.13 3.00 3.15
N HIS A 145 11.71 1.80 3.14
CA HIS A 145 10.98 0.56 2.94
C HIS A 145 10.12 0.17 4.15
N CYS A 146 8.88 -0.25 3.90
CA CYS A 146 7.96 -0.80 4.88
C CYS A 146 7.50 -2.22 4.51
N CYS A 147 7.40 -3.08 5.53
CA CYS A 147 6.63 -4.31 5.46
C CYS A 147 5.27 -4.09 6.13
N PHE A 148 4.27 -4.90 5.77
CA PHE A 148 2.94 -4.83 6.37
C PHE A 148 2.54 -6.18 6.94
N TRP A 149 2.17 -6.22 8.23
CA TRP A 149 1.75 -7.44 8.90
C TRP A 149 0.23 -7.46 9.09
N LEU A 150 -0.42 -8.44 8.47
CA LEU A 150 -1.84 -8.74 8.67
C LEU A 150 -1.99 -9.69 9.86
N GLU A 151 -2.51 -9.17 10.97
CA GLU A 151 -2.50 -9.84 12.27
C GLU A 151 -3.34 -11.12 12.26
N GLU A 152 -4.59 -11.04 11.78
CA GLU A 152 -5.55 -12.14 11.87
C GLU A 152 -5.11 -13.37 11.05
N GLU A 153 -4.48 -13.14 9.89
CA GLU A 153 -4.02 -14.20 9.00
C GLU A 153 -2.56 -14.63 9.26
N LYS A 154 -1.84 -13.93 10.15
CA LYS A 154 -0.41 -14.14 10.43
C LYS A 154 0.45 -14.09 9.16
N VAL A 155 0.12 -13.17 8.26
CA VAL A 155 0.80 -12.97 6.96
C VAL A 155 1.56 -11.65 6.98
N VAL A 156 2.78 -11.66 6.44
CA VAL A 156 3.56 -10.44 6.23
C VAL A 156 3.73 -10.20 4.73
N PHE A 157 3.35 -9.01 4.27
CA PHE A 157 3.71 -8.49 2.96
C PHE A 157 5.08 -7.83 3.08
N THR A 158 6.08 -8.42 2.46
CA THR A 158 7.49 -8.05 2.66
C THR A 158 8.01 -7.02 1.68
N GLY A 159 7.21 -6.61 0.69
CA GLY A 159 7.72 -5.89 -0.48
C GLY A 159 8.93 -6.63 -1.04
N ASP A 160 10.03 -5.89 -1.22
CA ASP A 160 11.29 -6.41 -1.74
C ASP A 160 12.29 -6.83 -0.65
N CYS A 161 11.92 -6.72 0.63
CA CYS A 161 12.79 -7.12 1.74
C CYS A 161 13.05 -8.64 1.77
N VAL A 162 12.10 -9.46 1.29
CA VAL A 162 12.27 -10.91 1.12
C VAL A 162 11.69 -11.34 -0.22
N LEU A 163 12.56 -11.69 -1.17
CA LEU A 163 12.16 -12.18 -2.49
C LEU A 163 12.13 -13.72 -2.51
N GLY A 164 11.06 -14.30 -3.05
CA GLY A 164 10.91 -15.76 -3.20
C GLY A 164 11.93 -16.41 -4.15
N HIS A 165 12.64 -15.61 -4.96
CA HIS A 165 13.80 -16.00 -5.76
C HIS A 165 14.70 -14.77 -6.01
N GLY A 166 15.96 -14.79 -5.55
CA GLY A 166 16.93 -13.71 -5.72
C GLY A 166 17.74 -13.42 -4.45
N TYR A 167 18.80 -12.61 -4.56
CA TYR A 167 19.55 -12.10 -3.42
C TYR A 167 19.03 -10.69 -3.10
N VAL A 168 18.80 -10.39 -1.82
CA VAL A 168 18.56 -9.03 -1.35
C VAL A 168 19.90 -8.29 -1.35
N VAL A 169 19.98 -7.15 -2.03
CA VAL A 169 21.17 -6.29 -2.03
C VAL A 169 20.94 -5.21 -0.97
N PHE A 170 21.79 -5.17 0.04
CA PHE A 170 21.86 -4.07 0.99
C PHE A 170 22.92 -3.08 0.49
N ASN A 171 22.58 -1.80 0.40
CA ASN A 171 23.57 -0.75 0.22
C ASN A 171 24.04 -0.29 1.60
N GLU A 172 25.32 -0.55 1.89
CA GLU A 172 26.11 -0.06 3.03
C GLU A 172 25.94 -0.78 4.38
N LEU A 173 27.04 -1.42 4.79
CA LEU A 173 27.38 -1.79 6.16
C LEU A 173 28.60 -0.91 6.51
N ASP A 174 28.37 0.27 7.04
CA ASP A 174 29.45 1.03 7.68
C ASP A 174 29.43 0.69 9.19
N ASP A 175 30.56 0.15 9.66
CA ASP A 175 30.87 -0.20 11.07
C ASP A 175 31.00 1.04 11.98
#